data_AF-A0A2V5P6W1-F1
#
_entry.id   AF-A0A2V5P6W1-F1
#
_cell.length_a   1.000
_cell.length_b   1.000
_cell.length_c   1.000
_cell.angle_alpha   90.00
_cell.angle_beta   90.00
_cell.angle_gamma   90.00
#
_symmetry.space_group_name_H-M   'P 1'
#
loop_
_entity.id
_entity.type
_entity.pdbx_description
1 polymer ?
#
loop_
_entity_poly.entity_id
_entity_poly.type
_entity_poly.pdbx_seq_one_letter_code
_entity_poly.pdbx_strand_id
1 'polypeptide(L)'
;MLLENLSWPEVKKLKPASKVVLFPLGSFEQHGPHLPLTTDTDIVTAIARRVEQKRVDKILCLPTLWPGHSTHHLFFPGTLSVRQMPYIQMVIELCHSVVKMGGRRVFLLNGHGGNDVPLRAALRELKSDFPKAQFVFASYWSLAAKTLQSVRESGMGGVGHACEMETSIMLHLHPERVKLHLAKRDGPKHTDPYRKTS
;
A
#
# COMPACT_ATOMS: atom_id res chain seq x y z
N MET A 1 -17.98 0.17 2.85
CA MET A 1 -18.23 -1.15 3.45
C MET A 1 -16.94 -1.98 3.46
N LEU A 2 -16.58 -2.66 4.55
CA LEU A 2 -15.41 -3.56 4.63
C LEU A 2 -15.82 -5.00 4.29
N LEU A 3 -15.19 -5.61 3.28
CA LEU A 3 -15.55 -6.96 2.82
C LEU A 3 -15.28 -8.03 3.90
N GLU A 4 -14.21 -7.88 4.68
CA GLU A 4 -13.81 -8.81 5.75
C GLU A 4 -14.85 -8.99 6.87
N ASN A 5 -15.79 -8.05 6.99
CA ASN A 5 -16.84 -8.08 8.01
C ASN A 5 -18.17 -8.65 7.49
N LEU A 6 -18.24 -9.05 6.21
CA LEU A 6 -19.47 -9.54 5.60
C LEU A 6 -19.45 -11.05 5.47
N SER A 7 -20.61 -11.66 5.71
CA SER A 7 -20.89 -13.04 5.33
C SER A 7 -21.15 -13.16 3.83
N TRP A 8 -20.89 -14.34 3.23
CA TRP A 8 -21.11 -14.55 1.80
C TRP A 8 -22.57 -14.28 1.34
N PRO A 9 -23.64 -14.51 2.13
CA PRO A 9 -24.99 -14.12 1.73
C PRO A 9 -25.19 -12.60 1.70
N GLU A 10 -24.54 -11.84 2.57
CA GLU A 10 -24.53 -10.37 2.52
C GLU A 10 -23.79 -9.89 1.27
N VAL A 11 -22.65 -10.50 0.95
CA VAL A 11 -21.90 -10.22 -0.28
C VAL A 11 -22.74 -10.47 -1.53
N LYS A 12 -23.52 -11.56 -1.57
CA LYS A 12 -24.43 -11.88 -2.69
C LYS A 12 -25.50 -10.81 -2.93
N LYS A 13 -25.91 -10.08 -1.89
CA LYS A 13 -26.88 -8.98 -1.98
C LYS A 13 -26.23 -7.66 -2.41
N LEU A 14 -24.91 -7.58 -2.42
CA LEU A 14 -24.21 -6.38 -2.89
C LEU A 14 -24.40 -6.18 -4.38
N LYS A 15 -24.23 -4.93 -4.81
CA LYS A 15 -24.06 -4.56 -6.21
C LYS A 15 -22.61 -4.06 -6.40
N PRO A 16 -21.58 -4.92 -6.46
CA PRO A 16 -20.18 -4.47 -6.52
C PRO A 16 -19.89 -3.60 -7.75
N ALA A 17 -20.61 -3.81 -8.85
CA ALA A 17 -20.53 -2.98 -10.05
C ALA A 17 -20.87 -1.50 -9.79
N SER A 18 -21.75 -1.20 -8.81
CA SER A 18 -22.12 0.17 -8.45
C SER A 18 -21.16 0.82 -7.45
N LYS A 19 -20.13 0.11 -6.98
CA LYS A 19 -19.09 0.61 -6.06
C LYS A 19 -17.73 0.73 -6.75
N VAL A 20 -16.79 1.40 -6.07
CA VAL A 20 -15.35 1.27 -6.31
C VAL A 20 -14.83 0.24 -5.31
N VAL A 21 -14.20 -0.81 -5.81
CA VAL A 21 -13.51 -1.80 -5.00
C VAL A 21 -12.13 -1.25 -4.67
N LEU A 22 -11.90 -0.90 -3.41
CA LEU A 22 -10.62 -0.39 -2.93
C LEU A 22 -9.80 -1.57 -2.42
N PHE A 23 -8.64 -1.81 -3.03
CA PHE A 23 -7.73 -2.88 -2.66
C PHE A 23 -6.44 -2.30 -2.07
N PRO A 24 -6.32 -2.23 -0.73
CA PRO A 24 -5.10 -1.80 -0.07
C PRO A 24 -4.00 -2.87 -0.16
N LEU A 25 -2.78 -2.44 -0.48
CA LEU A 25 -1.62 -3.28 -0.75
C LEU A 25 -0.41 -2.78 0.06
N GLY A 26 0.05 -3.57 1.02
CA GLY A 26 1.15 -3.23 1.93
C GLY A 26 2.44 -4.02 1.65
N SER A 27 3.23 -4.18 2.71
CA SER A 27 4.42 -5.03 2.79
C SER A 27 4.64 -5.48 4.24
N PHE A 28 5.60 -6.38 4.42
CA PHE A 28 6.15 -6.78 5.72
C PHE A 28 7.68 -6.71 5.67
N GLU A 29 8.23 -5.59 6.11
CA GLU A 29 9.65 -5.26 5.91
C GLU A 29 10.21 -4.37 7.02
N GLN A 30 11.52 -4.44 7.20
CA GLN A 30 12.27 -3.54 8.07
C GLN A 30 11.89 -2.08 7.81
N HIS A 31 11.76 -1.26 8.86
CA HIS A 31 11.53 0.19 8.76
C HIS A 31 12.45 0.91 9.75
N GLY A 32 13.75 0.63 9.64
CA GLY A 32 14.73 1.08 10.61
C GLY A 32 14.48 0.47 12.00
N PRO A 33 15.23 0.94 13.02
CA PRO A 33 15.16 0.37 14.37
C PRO A 33 13.92 0.82 15.16
N HIS A 34 13.22 1.88 14.74
CA HIS A 34 12.15 2.51 15.53
C HIS A 34 10.73 2.12 15.13
N LEU A 35 10.51 1.62 13.91
CA LEU A 35 9.17 1.27 13.41
C LEU A 35 8.95 -0.24 13.33
N PRO A 36 7.69 -0.69 13.41
CA PRO A 36 7.35 -2.10 13.26
C PRO A 36 7.45 -2.56 11.79
N LEU A 37 7.63 -3.88 11.60
CA LEU A 37 7.72 -4.51 10.27
C LEU A 37 6.44 -4.37 9.43
N THR A 38 5.31 -4.01 10.06
CA THR A 38 4.00 -3.87 9.42
C THR A 38 3.70 -2.43 8.97
N THR A 39 4.65 -1.50 9.07
CA THR A 39 4.41 -0.05 8.85
C THR A 39 3.62 0.23 7.57
N ASP A 40 4.03 -0.34 6.42
CA ASP A 40 3.32 -0.16 5.15
C ASP A 40 1.87 -0.64 5.20
N THR A 41 1.67 -1.84 5.78
CA THR A 41 0.36 -2.48 5.93
C THR A 41 -0.53 -1.66 6.87
N ASP A 42 -0.01 -1.21 8.01
CA ASP A 42 -0.76 -0.44 9.00
C ASP A 42 -1.22 0.90 8.39
N ILE A 43 -0.32 1.62 7.73
CA ILE A 43 -0.60 2.92 7.11
C ILE A 43 -1.65 2.77 6.00
N VAL A 44 -1.44 1.87 5.03
CA VAL A 44 -2.34 1.75 3.87
C VAL A 44 -3.72 1.23 4.29
N THR A 45 -3.79 0.35 5.30
CA THR A 45 -5.05 -0.12 5.90
C THR A 45 -5.80 1.04 6.54
N ALA A 46 -5.10 1.84 7.35
CA ALA A 46 -5.68 2.98 8.04
C ALA A 46 -6.23 4.05 7.08
N ILE A 47 -5.53 4.30 5.97
CA ILE A 47 -5.98 5.20 4.90
C ILE A 47 -7.21 4.62 4.21
N ALA A 48 -7.17 3.34 3.80
CA ALA A 48 -8.27 2.71 3.09
C ALA A 48 -9.56 2.67 3.91
N ARG A 49 -9.46 2.34 5.21
CA ARG A 49 -10.59 2.38 6.15
C ARG A 49 -11.15 3.80 6.31
N ARG A 50 -10.31 4.83 6.43
CA ARG A 50 -10.77 6.23 6.51
C ARG A 50 -11.45 6.71 5.22
N VAL A 51 -10.96 6.28 4.05
CA VAL A 51 -11.61 6.56 2.75
C VAL A 51 -12.99 5.90 2.68
N GLU A 52 -13.06 4.63 3.10
CA GLU A 52 -14.31 3.88 3.16
C GLU A 52 -15.32 4.54 4.11
N GLN A 53 -14.92 4.90 5.34
CA GLN A 53 -15.80 5.57 6.31
C GLN A 53 -16.37 6.89 5.76
N LYS A 54 -15.56 7.66 5.04
CA LYS A 54 -16.01 8.92 4.41
C LYS A 54 -16.94 8.70 3.21
N ARG A 55 -17.04 7.48 2.67
CA ARG A 55 -17.73 7.16 1.42
C ARG A 55 -18.37 5.76 1.47
N VAL A 56 -19.04 5.43 2.58
CA VAL A 56 -19.51 4.07 2.92
C VAL A 56 -20.35 3.42 1.80
N ASP A 57 -21.18 4.20 1.13
CA ASP A 57 -22.07 3.73 0.05
C ASP A 57 -21.36 3.52 -1.28
N LYS A 58 -20.19 4.13 -1.47
CA LYS A 58 -19.44 4.12 -2.75
C LYS A 58 -18.26 3.16 -2.74
N ILE A 59 -17.72 2.82 -1.57
CA ILE A 59 -16.51 2.00 -1.44
C ILE A 59 -16.83 0.61 -0.91
N LEU A 60 -16.30 -0.42 -1.58
CA LEU A 60 -16.13 -1.76 -1.03
C LEU A 60 -14.64 -1.96 -0.78
N CYS A 61 -14.20 -1.96 0.48
CA CYS A 61 -12.79 -2.14 0.83
C CYS A 61 -12.48 -3.63 0.98
N LEU A 62 -11.49 -4.12 0.25
CA LEU A 62 -10.96 -5.47 0.45
C LEU A 62 -10.07 -5.54 1.70
N PRO A 63 -9.83 -6.74 2.25
CA PRO A 63 -8.75 -6.94 3.21
C PRO A 63 -7.42 -6.46 2.64
N THR A 64 -6.58 -5.87 3.47
CA THR A 64 -5.24 -5.44 3.04
C THR A 64 -4.38 -6.65 2.70
N LEU A 65 -3.79 -6.63 1.50
CA LEU A 65 -2.77 -7.61 1.12
C LEU A 65 -1.45 -7.22 1.78
N TRP A 66 -1.15 -7.85 2.92
CA TRP A 66 0.07 -7.60 3.68
C TRP A 66 1.36 -8.11 3.00
N PRO A 67 1.38 -9.22 2.24
CA PRO A 67 2.61 -9.63 1.56
C PRO A 67 2.90 -8.64 0.42
N GLY A 68 4.15 -8.16 0.36
CA GLY A 68 4.64 -7.25 -0.67
C GLY A 68 5.85 -7.80 -1.42
N HIS A 69 6.35 -7.00 -2.36
CA HIS A 69 7.63 -7.22 -3.03
C HIS A 69 8.74 -6.35 -2.40
N SER A 70 9.48 -6.94 -1.46
CA SER A 70 10.50 -6.29 -0.64
C SER A 70 11.82 -7.08 -0.63
N THR A 71 12.20 -7.68 -1.76
CA THR A 71 13.39 -8.54 -1.81
C THR A 71 14.68 -7.78 -1.53
N HIS A 72 14.68 -6.46 -1.76
CA HIS A 72 15.77 -5.55 -1.43
C HIS A 72 15.96 -5.33 0.07
N HIS A 73 15.03 -5.77 0.93
CA HIS A 73 15.12 -5.68 2.39
C HIS A 73 15.37 -7.04 3.06
N LEU A 74 15.63 -8.12 2.30
CA LEU A 74 15.83 -9.48 2.84
C LEU A 74 17.11 -9.66 3.67
N PHE A 75 18.09 -8.76 3.53
CA PHE A 75 19.30 -8.80 4.36
C PHE A 75 19.06 -8.31 5.79
N PHE A 76 17.89 -7.73 6.07
CA PHE A 76 17.45 -7.38 7.42
C PHE A 76 16.56 -8.50 7.99
N PRO A 77 16.80 -8.93 9.24
CA PRO A 77 16.00 -9.98 9.87
C PRO A 77 14.54 -9.55 10.03
N GLY A 78 13.63 -10.47 9.73
CA GLY A 78 12.18 -10.28 9.88
C GLY A 78 11.44 -9.89 8.61
N THR A 79 12.10 -9.37 7.56
CA THR A 79 11.43 -9.09 6.28
C THR A 79 10.86 -10.36 5.67
N LEU A 80 9.57 -10.35 5.33
CA LEU A 80 8.89 -11.43 4.62
C LEU A 80 8.44 -10.91 3.26
N SER A 81 9.13 -11.32 2.21
CA SER A 81 8.91 -10.80 0.86
C SER A 81 8.49 -11.89 -0.12
N VAL A 82 7.55 -11.54 -0.99
CA VAL A 82 7.21 -12.32 -2.18
C VAL A 82 8.15 -11.90 -3.33
N ARG A 83 8.62 -12.88 -4.12
CA ARG A 83 9.36 -12.57 -5.37
C ARG A 83 8.43 -11.87 -6.35
N GLN A 84 9.00 -11.10 -7.28
CA GLN A 84 8.23 -10.25 -8.19
C GLN A 84 7.15 -11.02 -8.96
N MET A 85 7.49 -12.14 -9.62
CA MET A 85 6.53 -12.88 -10.45
C MET A 85 5.37 -13.49 -9.65
N PRO A 86 5.58 -14.21 -8.53
CA PRO A 86 4.47 -14.66 -7.70
C PRO A 86 3.60 -13.52 -7.14
N TYR A 87 4.19 -12.38 -6.81
CA TYR A 87 3.43 -11.21 -6.33
C TYR A 87 2.51 -10.65 -7.42
N ILE A 88 3.01 -10.51 -8.66
CA ILE A 88 2.20 -10.12 -9.83
C ILE A 88 1.02 -11.08 -9.98
N GLN A 89 1.29 -12.40 -10.02
CA GLN A 89 0.25 -13.40 -10.19
C GLN A 89 -0.80 -13.33 -9.07
N MET A 90 -0.37 -13.22 -7.81
CA MET A 90 -1.26 -13.12 -6.67
C MET A 90 -2.23 -11.93 -6.80
N VAL A 91 -1.72 -10.75 -7.19
CA VAL A 91 -2.57 -9.55 -7.38
C VAL A 91 -3.56 -9.76 -8.54
N ILE A 92 -3.11 -10.38 -9.65
CA ILE A 92 -3.98 -10.70 -10.79
C ILE A 92 -5.11 -11.65 -10.35
N GLU A 93 -4.79 -12.77 -9.71
CA GLU A 93 -5.76 -13.78 -9.28
C GLU A 93 -6.80 -13.23 -8.28
N LEU A 94 -6.37 -12.37 -7.36
CA LEU A 94 -7.29 -11.70 -6.45
C LEU A 94 -8.22 -10.72 -7.20
N CYS A 95 -7.70 -10.02 -8.21
CA CYS A 95 -8.52 -9.16 -9.05
C CYS A 95 -9.49 -9.96 -9.95
N HIS A 96 -9.09 -11.14 -10.45
CA HIS A 96 -9.99 -12.08 -11.12
C HIS A 96 -11.19 -12.44 -10.22
N SER A 97 -10.92 -12.74 -8.95
CA SER A 97 -11.96 -13.01 -7.96
C SER A 97 -12.89 -11.81 -7.74
N VAL A 98 -12.35 -10.58 -7.70
CA VAL A 98 -13.13 -9.35 -7.59
C VAL A 98 -14.04 -9.14 -8.80
N VAL A 99 -13.55 -9.40 -10.02
CA VAL A 99 -14.35 -9.28 -11.24
C VAL A 99 -15.44 -10.34 -11.29
N LYS A 100 -15.14 -11.57 -10.87
CA LYS A 100 -16.09 -12.68 -10.75
C LYS A 100 -17.20 -12.38 -9.73
N MET A 101 -16.87 -11.70 -8.63
CA MET A 101 -17.83 -11.17 -7.66
C MET A 101 -18.72 -10.05 -8.24
N GLY A 102 -18.37 -9.50 -9.41
CA GLY A 102 -19.13 -8.44 -10.09
C GLY A 102 -18.51 -7.05 -9.97
N GLY A 103 -17.30 -6.92 -9.40
CA GLY A 103 -16.56 -5.66 -9.37
C GLY A 103 -16.20 -5.19 -10.78
N ARG A 104 -16.34 -3.89 -11.04
CA ARG A 104 -16.02 -3.29 -12.36
C ARG A 104 -15.10 -2.09 -12.29
N ARG A 105 -14.89 -1.52 -11.10
CA ARG A 105 -13.97 -0.41 -10.84
C ARG A 105 -13.12 -0.81 -9.66
N VAL A 106 -11.85 -1.11 -9.90
CA VAL A 106 -10.90 -1.57 -8.88
C VAL A 106 -9.79 -0.53 -8.75
N PHE A 107 -9.58 -0.07 -7.52
CA PHE A 107 -8.50 0.84 -7.19
C PHE A 107 -7.48 0.12 -6.31
N LEU A 108 -6.31 -0.17 -6.88
CA LEU A 108 -5.13 -0.70 -6.20
C LEU A 108 -4.44 0.46 -5.47
N LEU A 109 -4.66 0.56 -4.16
CA LEU A 109 -4.05 1.58 -3.31
C LEU A 109 -2.76 1.02 -2.72
N ASN A 110 -1.63 1.57 -3.17
CA ASN A 110 -0.32 1.07 -2.79
C ASN A 110 0.25 1.79 -1.56
N GLY A 111 0.79 0.97 -0.65
CA GLY A 111 1.44 1.36 0.60
C GLY A 111 2.95 1.13 0.62
N HIS A 112 3.53 0.47 -0.39
CA HIS A 112 4.96 0.10 -0.40
C HIS A 112 5.65 0.41 -1.73
N GLY A 113 6.82 1.05 -1.68
CA GLY A 113 7.60 1.44 -2.87
C GLY A 113 7.97 0.25 -3.77
N GLY A 114 8.36 -0.88 -3.18
CA GLY A 114 8.77 -2.07 -3.92
C GLY A 114 7.65 -2.73 -4.74
N ASN A 115 6.39 -2.43 -4.41
CA ASN A 115 5.25 -2.92 -5.17
C ASN A 115 5.01 -2.16 -6.49
N ASP A 116 5.62 -0.98 -6.71
CA ASP A 116 5.27 -0.11 -7.85
C ASP A 116 5.47 -0.81 -9.21
N VAL A 117 6.66 -1.38 -9.45
CA VAL A 117 6.99 -2.09 -10.71
C VAL A 117 6.06 -3.29 -10.94
N PRO A 118 5.92 -4.25 -9.99
CA PRO A 118 5.04 -5.38 -10.23
C PRO A 118 3.56 -4.99 -10.33
N LEU A 119 3.07 -4.00 -9.58
CA LEU A 119 1.67 -3.55 -9.70
C LEU A 119 1.39 -2.91 -11.06
N ARG A 120 2.35 -2.18 -11.64
CA ARG A 120 2.23 -1.68 -13.02
C ARG A 120 2.19 -2.81 -14.05
N ALA A 121 2.95 -3.89 -13.83
CA ALA A 121 2.89 -5.08 -14.69
C ALA A 121 1.52 -5.77 -14.56
N ALA A 122 1.06 -6.05 -13.34
CA ALA A 122 -0.26 -6.63 -13.08
C ALA A 122 -1.40 -5.78 -13.68
N LEU A 123 -1.30 -4.45 -13.61
CA LEU A 123 -2.28 -3.54 -14.18
C LEU A 123 -2.41 -3.68 -15.71
N ARG A 124 -1.33 -3.99 -16.43
CA ARG A 124 -1.37 -4.21 -17.87
C ARG A 124 -2.12 -5.49 -18.21
N GLU A 125 -1.80 -6.58 -17.53
CA GLU A 125 -2.48 -7.88 -17.71
C GLU A 125 -3.98 -7.77 -17.38
N LEU A 126 -4.33 -7.16 -16.24
CA LEU A 126 -5.73 -7.01 -15.83
C LEU A 126 -6.59 -6.20 -16.82
N LYS A 127 -6.01 -5.20 -17.48
CA LYS A 127 -6.70 -4.44 -18.52
C LYS A 127 -6.94 -5.28 -19.78
N SER A 128 -6.02 -6.17 -20.11
CA SER A 128 -6.13 -7.11 -21.22
C SER A 128 -7.20 -8.18 -20.94
N ASP A 129 -7.15 -8.78 -19.74
CA ASP A 129 -8.08 -9.83 -19.31
C ASP A 129 -9.52 -9.33 -19.19
N PHE A 130 -9.70 -8.07 -18.77
CA PHE A 130 -11.01 -7.52 -18.43
C PHE A 130 -11.27 -6.16 -19.08
N PRO A 131 -11.50 -6.10 -20.40
CA PRO A 131 -11.70 -4.83 -21.13
C PRO A 131 -12.94 -4.04 -20.69
N LYS A 132 -13.89 -4.70 -19.99
CA LYS A 132 -15.11 -4.07 -19.45
C LYS A 132 -14.98 -3.63 -17.98
N ALA A 133 -13.80 -3.80 -17.37
CA ALA A 133 -13.50 -3.35 -16.01
C ALA A 133 -12.40 -2.28 -16.04
N GLN A 134 -12.46 -1.36 -15.09
CA GLN A 134 -11.48 -0.31 -14.90
C GLN A 134 -10.58 -0.66 -13.72
N PHE A 135 -9.28 -0.68 -13.97
CA PHE A 135 -8.27 -0.81 -12.93
C PHE A 135 -7.45 0.47 -12.87
N VAL A 136 -7.30 1.02 -11.67
CA VAL A 136 -6.47 2.19 -11.36
C VAL A 136 -5.49 1.79 -10.27
N PHE A 137 -4.28 2.33 -10.35
CA PHE A 137 -3.23 2.13 -9.37
C PHE A 137 -2.65 3.50 -8.98
N ALA A 138 -2.44 3.71 -7.69
CA ALA A 138 -1.69 4.85 -7.18
C ALA A 138 -1.17 4.55 -5.78
N SER A 139 0.00 5.11 -5.47
CA SER A 139 0.51 5.12 -4.10
C SER A 139 -0.05 6.28 -3.30
N TYR A 140 -0.32 6.08 -2.01
CA TYR A 140 -0.95 7.11 -1.18
C TYR A 140 -0.12 8.40 -1.11
N TRP A 141 1.22 8.29 -1.10
CA TRP A 141 2.12 9.44 -1.07
C TRP A 141 2.07 10.27 -2.35
N SER A 142 1.85 9.64 -3.51
CA SER A 142 1.68 10.35 -4.77
C SER A 142 0.39 11.17 -4.79
N LEU A 143 -0.70 10.61 -4.24
CA LEU A 143 -1.98 11.32 -4.12
C LEU A 143 -1.91 12.47 -3.12
N ALA A 144 -1.15 12.30 -2.04
CA ALA A 144 -0.98 13.29 -0.98
C ALA A 144 0.23 14.22 -1.19
N ALA A 145 0.92 14.16 -2.34
CA ALA A 145 2.24 14.78 -2.54
C ALA A 145 2.28 16.27 -2.18
N LYS A 146 1.25 17.05 -2.59
CA LYS A 146 1.16 18.48 -2.27
C LYS A 146 1.05 18.73 -0.76
N THR A 147 0.20 17.98 -0.08
CA THR A 147 0.00 18.07 1.37
C THR A 147 1.26 17.63 2.12
N LEU A 148 1.89 16.54 1.70
CA LEU A 148 3.13 16.05 2.31
C LEU A 148 4.26 17.07 2.16
N GLN A 149 4.35 17.73 1.00
CA GLN A 149 5.34 18.78 0.77
C GLN A 149 5.14 20.00 1.68
N SER A 150 3.89 20.34 2.02
CA SER A 150 3.60 21.51 2.86
C SER A 150 3.77 21.26 4.36
N VAL A 151 3.75 20.00 4.82
CA VAL A 151 3.81 19.67 6.25
C VAL A 151 5.11 18.99 6.69
N ARG A 152 5.90 18.44 5.75
CA ARG A 152 7.17 17.81 6.09
C ARG A 152 8.19 18.86 6.56
N GLU A 153 8.97 18.49 7.56
CA GLU A 153 10.10 19.29 8.03
C GLU A 153 11.43 18.81 7.41
N SER A 154 11.47 17.56 6.97
CA SER A 154 12.64 16.93 6.34
C SER A 154 12.87 17.42 4.90
N GLY A 155 14.16 17.54 4.56
CA GLY A 155 14.62 17.91 3.22
C GLY A 155 14.44 16.80 2.17
N MET A 156 15.20 16.90 1.08
CA MET A 156 15.14 15.94 -0.02
C MET A 156 15.50 14.51 0.43
N GLY A 157 14.59 13.56 0.24
CA GLY A 157 14.71 12.18 0.76
C GLY A 157 13.96 11.94 2.08
N GLY A 158 13.30 12.96 2.63
CA GLY A 158 12.46 12.87 3.83
C GLY A 158 11.12 12.14 3.68
N VAL A 159 10.80 11.71 2.46
CA VAL A 159 9.65 10.87 2.10
C VAL A 159 10.22 9.75 1.26
N GLY A 160 10.27 8.53 1.80
CA GLY A 160 10.94 7.41 1.15
C GLY A 160 10.73 6.09 1.87
N HIS A 161 11.46 5.87 2.96
CA HIS A 161 11.40 4.64 3.74
C HIS A 161 11.90 4.89 5.17
N ALA A 162 11.24 4.30 6.16
CA ALA A 162 11.42 4.58 7.59
C ALA A 162 11.45 6.09 7.92
N CYS A 163 10.74 6.89 7.12
CA CYS A 163 10.95 8.32 7.02
C CYS A 163 10.10 9.13 8.01
N GLU A 164 10.24 10.46 8.00
CA GLU A 164 9.44 11.36 8.85
C GLU A 164 7.94 11.13 8.63
N MET A 165 7.50 11.00 7.37
CA MET A 165 6.08 10.79 7.04
C MET A 165 5.55 9.49 7.67
N GLU A 166 6.20 8.36 7.43
CA GLU A 166 5.77 7.06 7.96
C GLU A 166 5.80 7.05 9.48
N THR A 167 6.87 7.61 10.06
CA THR A 167 7.02 7.72 11.51
C THR A 167 5.90 8.56 12.11
N SER A 168 5.61 9.73 11.54
CA SER A 168 4.55 10.63 11.99
C SER A 168 3.15 10.00 11.86
N ILE A 169 2.89 9.29 10.76
CA ILE A 169 1.62 8.55 10.61
C ILE A 169 1.54 7.44 11.65
N MET A 170 2.61 6.67 11.87
CA MET A 170 2.62 5.59 12.87
C MET A 170 2.52 6.12 14.30
N LEU A 171 3.09 7.27 14.63
CA LEU A 171 2.89 7.94 15.93
C LEU A 171 1.42 8.34 16.13
N HIS A 172 0.71 8.70 15.07
CA HIS A 172 -0.72 8.98 15.14
C HIS A 172 -1.58 7.70 15.26
N LEU A 173 -1.21 6.63 14.56
CA LEU A 173 -2.01 5.39 14.51
C LEU A 173 -1.75 4.47 15.71
N HIS A 174 -0.48 4.27 16.05
CA HIS A 174 0.02 3.27 16.99
C HIS A 174 1.27 3.79 17.74
N PRO A 175 1.17 4.88 18.52
CA PRO A 175 2.32 5.48 19.20
C PRO A 175 3.08 4.47 20.08
N GLU A 176 2.39 3.52 20.68
CA GLU A 176 2.94 2.45 21.51
C GLU A 176 3.87 1.49 20.75
N ARG A 177 3.76 1.44 19.42
CA ARG A 177 4.58 0.56 18.55
C ARG A 177 5.81 1.28 18.00
N VAL A 178 5.90 2.60 18.18
CA VAL A 178 7.01 3.43 17.67
C VAL A 178 8.05 3.65 18.78
N LYS A 179 9.25 3.13 18.57
CA LYS A 179 10.39 3.30 19.49
C LYS A 179 11.20 4.51 19.08
N LEU A 180 10.61 5.71 19.18
CA LEU A 180 11.18 6.95 18.61
C LEU A 180 12.61 7.24 19.09
N HIS A 181 12.95 6.87 20.33
CA HIS A 181 14.31 6.99 20.88
C HIS A 181 15.37 6.16 20.13
N LEU A 182 14.97 5.18 19.33
CA LEU A 182 15.85 4.41 18.47
C LEU A 182 16.01 5.00 17.07
N ALA A 183 15.20 5.99 16.70
CA ALA A 183 15.21 6.57 15.36
C ALA A 183 16.58 7.18 15.05
N LYS A 184 17.14 6.84 13.89
CA LYS A 184 18.45 7.32 13.45
C LYS A 184 18.30 7.99 12.09
N ARG A 185 19.11 9.02 11.85
CA ARG A 185 19.27 9.60 10.52
C ARG A 185 20.29 8.79 9.74
N ASP A 186 19.84 7.70 9.14
CA ASP A 186 20.65 6.71 8.42
C ASP A 186 20.35 6.66 6.91
N GLY A 187 19.48 7.54 6.40
CA GLY A 187 19.25 7.72 4.97
C GLY A 187 20.51 8.17 4.21
N PRO A 188 20.58 7.94 2.88
CA PRO A 188 21.75 8.23 2.06
C PRO A 188 22.19 9.69 2.23
N LYS A 189 23.46 9.88 2.61
CA LYS A 189 24.05 11.21 2.77
C LYS A 189 24.15 11.89 1.41
N HIS A 190 24.10 13.22 1.34
CA HIS A 190 24.35 13.94 0.07
C HIS A 190 25.73 13.65 -0.53
N THR A 191 26.67 13.16 0.30
CA THR A 191 28.02 12.73 -0.10
C THR A 191 28.09 11.27 -0.51
N ASP A 192 26.98 10.54 -0.48
CA ASP A 192 26.93 9.11 -0.78
C ASP A 192 27.18 8.90 -2.29
N PRO A 193 28.21 8.15 -2.70
CA PRO A 193 28.60 7.99 -4.10
C PRO A 193 27.48 7.49 -5.01
N TYR A 194 26.44 6.84 -4.47
CA TYR A 194 25.27 6.37 -5.21
C TYR A 194 24.28 7.47 -5.61
N ARG A 195 24.47 8.72 -5.17
CA ARG A 195 23.59 9.86 -5.48
C ARG A 195 24.20 10.89 -6.45
N LYS A 196 25.42 10.63 -6.95
CA LYS A 196 26.02 11.47 -8.00
C LYS A 196 25.32 11.21 -9.33
N THR A 197 24.42 12.13 -9.67
CA THR A 197 23.96 12.49 -11.04
C THR A 197 23.44 11.38 -11.93
N SER A 198 22.12 11.33 -12.08
CA SER A 198 21.46 11.12 -13.37
C SER A 198 20.69 12.39 -13.72
#